data_AF-A0A937QPL7-F1
#
_entry.id   AF-A0A937QPL7-F1
#
_cell.length_a   1.000
_cell.length_b   1.000
_cell.length_c   1.000
_cell.angle_alpha   90.00
_cell.angle_beta   90.00
_cell.angle_gamma   90.00
#
_symmetry.space_group_name_H-M   'P 1'
#
loop_
_entity.id
_entity.type
_entity.pdbx_description
1 polymer ?
#
loop_
_entity_poly.entity_id
_entity_poly.type
_entity_poly.pdbx_seq_one_letter_code
_entity_poly.pdbx_strand_id
1 'polypeptide(L)'
;NLLPLEEARHAGAMMLFGEKYPDVVRMVSIDGISRELCGGTHVDNTGEIGLVKIIHEESVSAGTRRVVAITGHRALERFRQAEATLIESANTLKVPVPDLPTRLNSLTKELKTLKRQAETNQADISIDELLNSAEEVAGVRIVVADAKGCNAAAMRQCIDQLRRKASPIAVLLGSTDNGKVTLVAGISREVESKGVSAGTWIREPASLVGGRGGGRPDLAQAGGKLAAKLPEALAHAKQEIRSSLED
;
A
#
# COMPACT_ATOMS: atom_id res chain seq x y z
N ASN A 1 35.98 -47.57 -15.37
CA ASN A 1 35.67 -47.05 -16.73
C ASN A 1 36.71 -46.04 -17.17
N LEU A 2 37.98 -46.45 -17.28
CA LEU A 2 39.03 -45.63 -17.91
C LEU A 2 39.28 -46.20 -19.30
N LEU A 3 39.38 -45.33 -20.30
CA LEU A 3 39.57 -45.72 -21.69
C LEU A 3 40.28 -44.60 -22.49
N PRO A 4 40.91 -44.93 -23.63
CA PRO A 4 41.45 -43.93 -24.54
C PRO A 4 40.39 -42.93 -25.02
N LEU A 5 40.78 -41.68 -25.21
CA LEU A 5 39.89 -40.61 -25.66
C LEU A 5 39.17 -40.95 -26.97
N GLU A 6 39.87 -41.55 -27.93
CA GLU A 6 39.30 -41.96 -29.22
C GLU A 6 38.20 -43.01 -29.06
N GLU A 7 38.37 -43.99 -28.17
CA GLU A 7 37.32 -44.98 -27.90
C GLU A 7 36.08 -44.35 -27.27
N ALA A 8 36.26 -43.38 -26.38
CA ALA A 8 35.14 -42.64 -25.80
C ALA A 8 34.39 -41.79 -26.85
N ARG A 9 35.10 -41.19 -27.82
CA ARG A 9 34.50 -40.49 -28.96
C ARG A 9 33.67 -41.45 -29.82
N HIS A 10 34.22 -42.61 -30.15
CA HIS A 10 33.50 -43.64 -30.90
C HIS A 10 32.26 -44.17 -30.15
N ALA A 11 32.30 -44.20 -28.83
CA ALA A 11 31.17 -44.61 -27.99
C ALA A 11 30.05 -43.55 -27.86
N GLY A 12 30.22 -42.37 -28.47
CA GLY A 12 29.26 -41.27 -28.45
C GLY A 12 29.27 -40.45 -27.17
N ALA A 13 30.37 -40.43 -26.42
CA ALA A 13 30.47 -39.66 -25.19
C ALA A 13 30.37 -38.15 -25.46
N MET A 14 29.48 -37.47 -24.74
CA MET A 14 29.37 -36.02 -24.75
C MET A 14 30.56 -35.40 -23.99
N MET A 15 31.13 -34.37 -24.60
CA MET A 15 32.25 -33.59 -24.07
C MET A 15 31.79 -32.15 -23.87
N LEU A 16 32.22 -31.53 -22.77
CA LEU A 16 31.90 -30.14 -22.49
C LEU A 16 32.67 -29.23 -23.44
N PHE A 17 31.98 -28.28 -24.05
CA PHE A 17 32.58 -27.34 -25.00
C PHE A 17 33.62 -26.47 -24.31
N GLY A 18 34.85 -26.43 -24.87
CA GLY A 18 35.95 -25.60 -24.37
C GLY A 18 36.93 -26.30 -23.42
N GLU A 19 36.66 -27.55 -23.02
CA GLU A 19 37.53 -28.32 -22.14
C GLU A 19 38.64 -29.08 -22.88
N LYS A 20 39.81 -29.21 -22.27
CA LYS A 20 40.91 -30.06 -22.75
C LYS A 20 40.90 -31.39 -22.00
N TYR A 21 40.94 -32.49 -22.74
CA TYR A 21 40.91 -33.84 -22.18
C TYR A 21 42.26 -34.56 -22.39
N PRO A 22 42.73 -35.34 -21.41
CA PRO A 22 43.93 -36.18 -21.55
C PRO A 22 43.68 -37.40 -22.45
N ASP A 23 44.75 -38.14 -22.78
CA ASP A 23 44.67 -39.33 -23.64
C ASP A 23 43.84 -40.46 -23.03
N VAL A 24 43.80 -40.56 -21.69
CA VAL A 24 43.00 -41.53 -20.94
C VAL A 24 41.95 -40.78 -20.14
N VAL A 25 40.67 -41.09 -20.40
CA VAL A 25 39.52 -40.42 -19.78
C VAL A 25 38.65 -41.38 -18.99
N ARG A 26 37.86 -40.84 -18.05
CA ARG A 26 36.81 -41.59 -17.37
C ARG A 26 35.46 -41.29 -18.01
N MET A 27 34.85 -42.32 -18.60
CA MET A 27 33.48 -42.23 -19.12
C MET A 27 32.49 -42.74 -18.07
N VAL A 28 31.46 -41.93 -17.82
CA VAL A 28 30.30 -42.28 -16.99
C VAL A 28 29.11 -42.41 -17.92
N SER A 29 28.33 -43.46 -17.71
CA SER A 29 27.16 -43.76 -18.53
C SER A 29 25.94 -43.94 -17.64
N ILE A 30 24.86 -43.26 -17.99
CA ILE A 30 23.53 -43.49 -17.46
C ILE A 30 22.75 -44.18 -18.58
N ASP A 31 22.40 -45.45 -18.37
CA ASP A 31 21.87 -46.29 -19.43
C ASP A 31 20.62 -45.70 -20.08
N GLY A 32 20.58 -45.73 -21.42
CA GLY A 32 19.52 -45.12 -22.22
C GLY A 32 19.39 -43.59 -22.18
N ILE A 33 20.22 -42.88 -21.40
CA ILE A 33 20.07 -41.42 -21.19
C ILE A 33 21.31 -40.65 -21.67
N SER A 34 22.48 -40.89 -21.06
CA SER A 34 23.68 -40.11 -21.38
C SER A 34 24.97 -40.91 -21.20
N ARG A 35 25.98 -40.50 -21.94
CA ARG A 35 27.37 -40.96 -21.81
C ARG A 35 28.23 -39.72 -21.82
N GLU A 36 28.98 -39.49 -20.75
CA GLU A 36 29.69 -38.24 -20.52
C GLU A 36 31.09 -38.49 -19.95
N LEU A 37 32.02 -37.61 -20.26
CA LEU A 37 33.35 -37.63 -19.63
C LEU A 37 33.32 -36.88 -18.30
N CYS A 38 33.43 -37.62 -17.20
CA CYS A 38 33.38 -37.05 -15.85
C CYS A 38 34.36 -37.74 -14.88
N GLY A 39 35.23 -36.93 -14.27
CA GLY A 39 36.16 -37.37 -13.22
C GLY A 39 35.60 -37.31 -11.80
N GLY A 40 34.37 -36.83 -11.62
CA GLY A 40 33.73 -36.68 -10.31
C GLY A 40 33.28 -37.99 -9.68
N THR A 41 32.80 -37.90 -8.44
CA THR A 41 32.15 -39.01 -7.72
C THR A 41 30.74 -39.22 -8.26
N HIS A 42 30.33 -40.47 -8.40
CA HIS A 42 28.97 -40.84 -8.82
C HIS A 42 28.42 -41.90 -7.87
N VAL A 43 27.10 -41.94 -7.80
CA VAL A 43 26.32 -43.02 -7.20
C VAL A 43 26.38 -44.29 -8.06
N ASP A 44 26.09 -45.45 -7.48
CA ASP A 44 26.09 -46.71 -8.23
C ASP A 44 24.83 -46.87 -9.09
N ASN A 45 23.71 -46.27 -8.67
CA ASN A 45 22.47 -46.21 -9.44
C ASN A 45 21.70 -44.91 -9.19
N THR A 46 20.85 -44.51 -10.14
CA THR A 46 20.10 -43.24 -10.06
C THR A 46 19.10 -43.17 -8.91
N GLY A 47 18.69 -44.31 -8.35
CA GLY A 47 17.81 -44.37 -7.19
C GLY A 47 18.40 -43.76 -5.93
N GLU A 48 19.73 -43.80 -5.78
CA GLU A 48 20.44 -43.20 -4.64
C GLU A 48 20.40 -41.67 -4.62
N ILE A 49 20.21 -41.04 -5.78
CA ILE A 49 20.01 -39.58 -5.90
C ILE A 49 18.70 -39.19 -5.22
N GLY A 50 17.67 -40.03 -5.37
CA GLY A 50 16.35 -39.81 -4.81
C GLY A 50 15.64 -38.61 -5.43
N LEU A 51 14.97 -37.83 -4.60
CA LEU A 51 14.17 -36.69 -5.04
C LEU A 51 15.07 -35.60 -5.63
N VAL A 52 14.71 -35.06 -6.79
CA VAL A 52 15.34 -33.85 -7.37
C VAL A 52 14.30 -32.74 -7.36
N LYS A 53 14.66 -31.60 -6.76
CA LYS A 53 13.81 -30.42 -6.67
C LYS A 53 14.50 -29.21 -7.29
N ILE A 54 13.92 -28.69 -8.37
CA ILE A 54 14.27 -27.37 -8.90
C ILE A 54 13.80 -26.31 -7.90
N ILE A 55 14.73 -25.48 -7.45
CA ILE A 55 14.48 -24.38 -6.50
C ILE A 55 14.56 -23.01 -7.16
N HIS A 56 15.25 -22.90 -8.30
CA HIS A 56 15.37 -21.66 -9.04
C HIS A 56 15.61 -21.92 -10.52
N GLU A 57 15.07 -21.06 -11.36
CA GLU A 57 15.31 -21.07 -12.79
C GLU A 57 15.35 -19.62 -13.30
N GLU A 58 16.42 -19.25 -14.00
CA GLU A 58 16.61 -17.89 -14.52
C GLU A 58 17.19 -17.90 -15.94
N SER A 59 16.87 -16.85 -16.71
CA SER A 59 17.52 -16.58 -18.00
C SER A 59 18.85 -15.89 -17.75
N VAL A 60 19.93 -16.41 -18.35
CA VAL A 60 21.28 -15.81 -18.23
C VAL A 60 21.59 -14.95 -19.46
N SER A 61 21.22 -15.43 -20.65
CA SER A 61 21.38 -14.74 -21.93
C SER A 61 20.38 -15.33 -22.95
N ALA A 62 20.32 -14.77 -24.15
CA ALA A 62 19.46 -15.31 -25.21
C ALA A 62 19.79 -16.80 -25.47
N GLY A 63 18.78 -17.66 -25.30
CA GLY A 63 18.91 -19.11 -25.48
C GLY A 63 19.56 -19.88 -24.32
N THR A 64 19.97 -19.21 -23.23
CA THR A 64 20.66 -19.86 -22.09
C THR A 64 19.88 -19.68 -20.79
N ARG A 65 19.63 -20.79 -20.08
CA ARG A 65 18.94 -20.80 -18.79
C ARG A 65 19.79 -21.47 -17.71
N ARG A 66 19.77 -20.91 -16.51
CA ARG A 66 20.37 -21.53 -15.32
C ARG A 66 19.26 -22.17 -14.49
N VAL A 67 19.40 -23.46 -14.24
CA VAL A 67 18.55 -24.23 -13.34
C VAL A 67 19.34 -24.54 -12.09
N VAL A 68 18.79 -24.22 -10.92
CA VAL A 68 19.34 -24.60 -9.62
C VAL A 68 18.43 -25.65 -9.02
N ALA A 69 18.99 -26.82 -8.73
CA ALA A 69 18.29 -27.93 -8.13
C ALA A 69 19.03 -28.46 -6.90
N ILE A 70 18.27 -29.03 -5.97
CA ILE A 70 18.76 -29.79 -4.83
C ILE A 70 18.25 -31.22 -4.93
N THR A 71 18.95 -32.16 -4.31
CA THR A 71 18.56 -33.57 -4.35
C THR A 71 18.71 -34.27 -3.00
N GLY A 72 18.31 -35.55 -2.94
CA GLY A 72 18.39 -36.39 -1.76
C GLY A 72 17.73 -35.78 -0.52
N HIS A 73 18.42 -35.89 0.62
CA HIS A 73 17.92 -35.43 1.90
C HIS A 73 17.61 -33.92 1.92
N ARG A 74 18.42 -33.09 1.26
CA ARG A 74 18.19 -31.63 1.22
C ARG A 74 16.90 -31.29 0.47
N ALA A 75 16.59 -32.02 -0.59
CA ALA A 75 15.31 -31.87 -1.28
C ALA A 75 14.13 -32.24 -0.37
N LEU A 76 14.22 -33.38 0.33
CA LEU A 76 13.19 -33.81 1.28
C LEU A 76 12.98 -32.81 2.43
N GLU A 77 14.07 -32.32 3.01
CA GLU A 77 14.02 -31.31 4.07
C GLU A 77 13.31 -30.04 3.59
N ARG A 78 13.58 -29.61 2.35
CA ARG A 78 12.90 -28.45 1.76
C ARG A 78 11.39 -28.64 1.66
N PHE A 79 10.91 -29.83 1.30
CA PHE A 79 9.47 -30.14 1.29
C PHE A 79 8.88 -30.12 2.69
N ARG A 80 9.54 -30.73 3.67
CA ARG A 80 9.09 -30.73 5.07
C ARG A 80 9.01 -29.32 5.65
N GLN A 81 9.99 -28.47 5.36
CA GLN A 81 9.98 -27.06 5.78
C GLN A 81 8.80 -26.30 5.15
N ALA A 82 8.52 -26.53 3.86
CA ALA A 82 7.38 -25.90 3.18
C ALA A 82 6.05 -26.36 3.78
N GLU A 83 5.90 -27.66 4.03
CA GLU A 83 4.71 -28.23 4.67
C GLU A 83 4.50 -27.69 6.09
N ALA A 84 5.56 -27.66 6.91
CA ALA A 84 5.49 -27.11 8.26
C ALA A 84 5.06 -25.63 8.26
N THR A 85 5.61 -24.82 7.33
CA THR A 85 5.24 -23.41 7.17
C THR A 85 3.75 -23.25 6.81
N LEU A 86 3.24 -24.10 5.92
CA LEU A 86 1.83 -24.10 5.53
C LEU A 86 0.92 -24.47 6.70
N ILE A 87 1.27 -25.51 7.46
CA ILE A 87 0.50 -25.98 8.62
C ILE A 87 0.49 -24.91 9.73
N GLU A 88 1.63 -24.29 10.03
CA GLU A 88 1.73 -23.22 11.02
C GLU A 88 0.87 -22.01 10.64
N SER A 89 0.91 -21.61 9.36
CA SER A 89 0.08 -20.52 8.83
C SER A 89 -1.42 -20.83 8.94
N ALA A 90 -1.79 -22.07 8.60
CA ALA A 90 -3.18 -22.54 8.65
C ALA A 90 -3.72 -22.58 10.08
N ASN A 91 -2.91 -23.06 11.03
CA ASN A 91 -3.23 -23.06 12.46
C ASN A 91 -3.42 -21.64 13.01
N THR A 92 -2.53 -20.72 12.63
CA THR A 92 -2.62 -19.30 13.03
C THR A 92 -3.93 -18.67 12.57
N LEU A 93 -4.35 -18.98 11.34
CA LEU A 93 -5.60 -18.47 10.76
C LEU A 93 -6.83 -19.32 11.11
N LYS A 94 -6.64 -20.43 11.85
CA LYS A 94 -7.66 -21.41 12.26
C LYS A 94 -8.47 -21.96 11.08
N VAL A 95 -7.79 -22.33 10.01
CA VAL A 95 -8.39 -22.95 8.82
C VAL A 95 -7.58 -24.16 8.36
N PRO A 96 -8.16 -25.10 7.61
CA PRO A 96 -7.41 -26.14 6.92
C PRO A 96 -6.40 -25.54 5.92
N VAL A 97 -5.28 -26.24 5.67
CA VAL A 97 -4.26 -25.80 4.69
C VAL A 97 -4.84 -25.48 3.30
N PRO A 98 -5.77 -26.30 2.73
CA PRO A 98 -6.38 -25.98 1.43
C PRO A 98 -7.16 -24.65 1.41
N ASP A 99 -7.70 -24.23 2.55
CA ASP A 99 -8.51 -23.01 2.67
C ASP A 99 -7.69 -21.76 2.97
N LEU A 100 -6.37 -21.91 3.22
CA LEU A 100 -5.46 -20.83 3.54
C LEU A 100 -5.52 -19.67 2.52
N PRO A 101 -5.48 -19.91 1.19
CA PRO A 101 -5.54 -18.82 0.21
C PRO A 101 -6.86 -18.05 0.27
N THR A 102 -7.98 -18.75 0.45
CA THR A 102 -9.31 -18.14 0.56
C THR A 102 -9.41 -17.28 1.82
N ARG A 103 -8.92 -17.78 2.96
CA ARG A 103 -8.91 -17.04 4.23
C ARG A 103 -8.03 -15.80 4.16
N LEU A 104 -6.84 -15.89 3.56
CA LEU A 104 -5.94 -14.75 3.34
C LEU A 104 -6.58 -13.67 2.47
N ASN A 105 -7.24 -14.06 1.37
CA ASN A 105 -7.94 -13.12 0.51
C ASN A 105 -9.10 -12.42 1.22
N SER A 106 -9.86 -13.16 2.03
CA SER A 106 -10.95 -12.60 2.84
C SER A 106 -10.43 -11.58 3.86
N LEU A 107 -9.40 -11.95 4.63
CA LEU A 107 -8.78 -11.05 5.61
C LEU A 107 -8.17 -9.81 4.96
N THR A 108 -7.55 -9.94 3.79
CA THR A 108 -6.99 -8.81 3.05
C THR A 108 -8.09 -7.83 2.61
N LYS A 109 -9.25 -8.35 2.16
CA LYS A 109 -10.41 -7.53 1.81
C LYS A 109 -11.01 -6.86 3.05
N GLU A 110 -11.19 -7.61 4.12
CA GLU A 110 -11.70 -7.10 5.41
C GLU A 110 -10.81 -5.98 5.94
N LEU A 111 -9.49 -6.16 5.95
CA LEU A 111 -8.53 -5.12 6.33
C LEU A 111 -8.65 -3.86 5.47
N LYS A 112 -8.85 -4.01 4.15
CA LYS A 112 -9.06 -2.85 3.27
C LYS A 112 -10.36 -2.12 3.57
N THR A 113 -11.44 -2.86 3.84
CA THR A 113 -12.74 -2.29 4.21
C THR A 113 -12.67 -1.59 5.56
N LEU A 114 -12.09 -2.23 6.58
CA LEU A 114 -11.92 -1.65 7.92
C LEU A 114 -11.04 -0.40 7.88
N LYS A 115 -9.96 -0.38 7.09
CA LYS A 115 -9.16 0.83 6.89
C LYS A 115 -9.99 1.97 6.30
N ARG A 116 -10.78 1.70 5.26
CA ARG A 116 -11.67 2.71 4.66
C ARG A 116 -12.75 3.19 5.64
N GLN A 117 -13.31 2.28 6.43
CA GLN A 117 -14.28 2.62 7.47
C GLN A 117 -13.64 3.45 8.57
N ALA A 118 -12.42 3.14 9.01
CA ALA A 118 -11.68 3.96 9.97
C ALA A 118 -11.36 5.37 9.43
N GLU A 119 -11.14 5.51 8.12
CA GLU A 119 -11.00 6.82 7.47
C GLU A 119 -12.33 7.60 7.39
N THR A 120 -13.47 6.90 7.42
CA THR A 120 -14.82 7.49 7.26
C THR A 120 -15.57 7.68 8.59
N ASN A 121 -15.32 6.86 9.62
CA ASN A 121 -15.93 6.90 10.96
C ASN A 121 -15.35 8.02 11.85
N GLN A 122 -14.99 9.17 11.28
CA GLN A 122 -14.45 10.29 12.03
C GLN A 122 -15.50 11.39 12.25
N ALA A 123 -15.95 11.43 13.51
CA ALA A 123 -16.87 12.31 14.23
C ALA A 123 -18.32 12.39 13.68
N ASP A 124 -19.27 12.11 14.58
CA ASP A 124 -20.68 12.50 14.49
C ASP A 124 -20.79 14.03 14.47
N ILE A 125 -20.38 14.64 13.35
CA ILE A 125 -20.75 16.02 13.09
C ILE A 125 -22.19 15.98 12.61
N SER A 126 -23.12 16.21 13.55
CA SER A 126 -24.53 16.38 13.21
C SER A 126 -24.69 17.60 12.31
N ILE A 127 -24.93 17.33 11.02
CA ILE A 127 -25.13 18.37 10.00
C ILE A 127 -26.29 19.28 10.40
N ASP A 128 -27.34 18.70 10.99
CA ASP A 128 -28.52 19.44 11.41
C ASP A 128 -28.24 20.32 12.63
N GLU A 129 -27.40 19.87 13.59
CA GLU A 129 -26.94 20.73 14.69
C GLU A 129 -26.07 21.89 14.18
N LEU A 130 -25.15 21.63 13.25
CA LEU A 130 -24.34 22.69 12.66
C LEU A 130 -25.19 23.73 11.94
N LEU A 131 -26.21 23.31 11.18
CA LEU A 131 -27.14 24.22 10.52
C LEU A 131 -28.00 25.00 11.51
N ASN A 132 -28.45 24.36 12.60
CA ASN A 132 -29.24 25.03 13.63
C ASN A 132 -28.41 26.03 14.45
N SER A 133 -27.10 25.79 14.59
CA SER A 133 -26.15 26.72 15.23
C SER A 133 -25.58 27.78 14.29
N ALA A 134 -25.95 27.74 13.00
CA ALA A 134 -25.45 28.67 12.00
C ALA A 134 -25.94 30.10 12.28
N GLU A 135 -25.04 31.06 12.18
CA GLU A 135 -25.40 32.48 12.25
C GLU A 135 -25.81 32.98 10.87
N GLU A 136 -26.81 33.85 10.79
CA GLU A 136 -27.22 34.45 9.52
C GLU A 136 -26.79 35.92 9.46
N VAL A 137 -25.99 36.27 8.45
CA VAL A 137 -25.49 37.63 8.21
C VAL A 137 -25.69 37.96 6.74
N ALA A 138 -26.33 39.09 6.44
CA ALA A 138 -26.63 39.54 5.08
C ALA A 138 -27.29 38.45 4.18
N GLY A 139 -28.15 37.61 4.77
CA GLY A 139 -28.83 36.49 4.09
C GLY A 139 -27.93 35.30 3.76
N VAL A 140 -26.74 35.20 4.36
CA VAL A 140 -25.81 34.07 4.23
C VAL A 140 -25.71 33.35 5.57
N ARG A 141 -25.85 32.02 5.55
CA ARG A 141 -25.58 31.20 6.75
C ARG A 141 -24.08 31.01 6.92
N ILE A 142 -23.59 31.22 8.13
CA ILE A 142 -22.18 31.09 8.51
C ILE A 142 -22.07 29.96 9.52
N VAL A 143 -21.26 28.96 9.19
CA VAL A 143 -20.93 27.83 10.08
C VAL A 143 -19.43 27.83 10.32
N VAL A 144 -19.01 28.09 11.55
CA VAL A 144 -17.61 27.97 11.97
C VAL A 144 -17.55 27.09 13.22
N ALA A 145 -16.92 25.92 13.11
CA ALA A 145 -16.99 24.91 14.17
C ALA A 145 -15.72 24.06 14.31
N ASP A 146 -15.52 23.52 15.51
CA ASP A 146 -14.49 22.52 15.83
C ASP A 146 -15.03 21.10 15.52
N ALA A 147 -14.53 20.55 14.43
CA ALA A 147 -14.77 19.20 13.92
C ALA A 147 -13.85 18.19 14.63
N LYS A 148 -13.98 18.07 15.95
CA LYS A 148 -13.08 17.28 16.81
C LYS A 148 -12.81 15.88 16.26
N GLY A 149 -11.54 15.58 15.99
CA GLY A 149 -11.10 14.25 15.54
C GLY A 149 -11.39 13.94 14.06
N CYS A 150 -11.89 14.90 13.29
CA CYS A 150 -12.05 14.74 11.85
C CYS A 150 -10.74 14.98 11.09
N ASN A 151 -10.48 14.16 10.09
CA ASN A 151 -9.51 14.44 9.06
C ASN A 151 -10.07 15.41 8.00
N ALA A 152 -9.19 15.88 7.10
CA ALA A 152 -9.55 16.79 6.02
C ALA A 152 -10.64 16.26 5.07
N ALA A 153 -10.68 14.94 4.83
CA ALA A 153 -11.66 14.35 3.93
C ALA A 153 -13.07 14.34 4.55
N ALA A 154 -13.18 13.99 5.83
CA ALA A 154 -14.42 14.05 6.60
C ALA A 154 -14.97 15.49 6.67
N MET A 155 -14.11 16.48 6.97
CA MET A 155 -14.51 17.88 6.97
C MET A 155 -14.98 18.37 5.59
N ARG A 156 -14.30 17.99 4.51
CA ARG A 156 -14.75 18.31 3.13
C ARG A 156 -16.12 17.70 2.83
N GLN A 157 -16.34 16.45 3.19
CA GLN A 157 -17.63 15.79 2.99
C GLN A 157 -18.75 16.48 3.78
N CYS A 158 -18.47 16.89 5.02
CA CYS A 158 -19.42 17.64 5.85
C CYS A 158 -19.77 18.99 5.21
N ILE A 159 -18.78 19.74 4.75
CA ILE A 159 -18.96 21.02 4.02
C ILE A 159 -19.82 20.83 2.77
N ASP A 160 -19.56 19.79 1.97
CA ASP A 160 -20.33 19.50 0.77
C ASP A 160 -21.79 19.15 1.10
N GLN A 161 -22.05 18.44 2.20
CA GLN A 161 -23.41 18.16 2.65
C GLN A 161 -24.13 19.41 3.16
N LEU A 162 -23.45 20.27 3.92
CA LEU A 162 -23.98 21.55 4.39
C LEU A 162 -24.38 22.45 3.21
N ARG A 163 -23.52 22.57 2.19
CA ARG A 163 -23.79 23.32 0.95
C ARG A 163 -24.97 22.80 0.15
N ARG A 164 -25.28 21.50 0.24
CA ARG A 164 -26.46 20.90 -0.40
C ARG A 164 -27.75 21.17 0.36
N LYS A 165 -27.69 21.22 1.69
CA LYS A 165 -28.86 21.46 2.55
C LYS A 165 -29.22 22.94 2.69
N ALA A 166 -28.23 23.84 2.61
CA ALA A 166 -28.42 25.27 2.75
C ALA A 166 -27.55 26.03 1.76
N SER A 167 -28.17 27.01 1.09
CA SER A 167 -27.49 27.99 0.25
C SER A 167 -28.29 29.29 0.30
N PRO A 168 -27.66 30.48 0.44
CA PRO A 168 -26.23 30.75 0.53
C PRO A 168 -25.59 30.31 1.86
N ILE A 169 -24.40 29.71 1.82
CA ILE A 169 -23.68 29.27 3.03
C ILE A 169 -22.16 29.42 2.92
N ALA A 170 -21.52 29.83 4.02
CA ALA A 170 -20.08 29.82 4.22
C ALA A 170 -19.72 28.93 5.41
N VAL A 171 -18.84 27.95 5.19
CA VAL A 171 -18.48 26.96 6.20
C VAL A 171 -16.97 26.90 6.40
N LEU A 172 -16.49 26.98 7.64
CA LEU A 172 -15.10 26.68 8.00
C LEU A 172 -15.09 25.70 9.18
N LEU A 173 -14.47 24.54 8.96
CA LEU A 173 -14.29 23.51 9.97
C LEU A 173 -12.80 23.40 10.31
N GLY A 174 -12.51 23.26 11.60
CA GLY A 174 -11.16 22.98 12.07
C GLY A 174 -11.13 21.77 12.97
N SER A 175 -10.04 21.01 12.95
CA SER A 175 -9.87 19.82 13.77
C SER A 175 -8.43 19.74 14.27
N THR A 176 -8.25 19.12 15.45
CA THR A 176 -6.96 18.72 15.97
C THR A 176 -6.78 17.21 15.90
N ASP A 177 -5.65 16.76 15.38
CA ASP A 177 -5.22 15.37 15.39
C ASP A 177 -3.72 15.29 15.69
N ASN A 178 -3.35 14.53 16.73
CA ASN A 178 -1.96 14.31 17.14
C ASN A 178 -1.13 15.62 17.24
N GLY A 179 -1.72 16.69 17.78
CA GLY A 179 -1.07 17.99 17.95
C GLY A 179 -0.96 18.84 16.67
N LYS A 180 -1.46 18.37 15.53
CA LYS A 180 -1.57 19.13 14.28
C LYS A 180 -2.99 19.66 14.11
N VAL A 181 -3.11 20.85 13.51
CA VAL A 181 -4.39 21.44 13.13
C VAL A 181 -4.63 21.19 11.65
N THR A 182 -5.86 20.84 11.30
CA THR A 182 -6.35 20.87 9.93
C THR A 182 -7.53 21.82 9.86
N LEU A 183 -7.55 22.72 8.88
CA LEU A 183 -8.66 23.62 8.59
C LEU A 183 -9.17 23.34 7.18
N VAL A 184 -10.49 23.38 6.99
CA VAL A 184 -11.13 23.29 5.68
C VAL A 184 -12.21 24.34 5.61
N ALA A 185 -12.17 25.17 4.57
CA ALA A 185 -13.16 26.20 4.29
C ALA A 185 -13.86 25.90 2.97
N GLY A 186 -15.17 26.11 2.90
CA GLY A 186 -15.93 26.04 1.66
C GLY A 186 -17.12 26.97 1.66
N ILE A 187 -17.40 27.55 0.50
CA ILE A 187 -18.45 28.56 0.32
C ILE A 187 -19.36 28.19 -0.85
N SER A 188 -20.63 28.59 -0.79
CA SER A 188 -21.55 28.43 -1.93
C SER A 188 -21.26 29.46 -3.03
N ARG A 189 -21.76 29.22 -4.25
CA ARG A 189 -21.48 30.10 -5.40
C ARG A 189 -22.02 31.51 -5.20
N GLU A 190 -23.13 31.63 -4.48
CA GLU A 190 -23.81 32.87 -4.14
C GLU A 190 -22.95 33.71 -3.19
N VAL A 191 -22.24 33.06 -2.26
CA VAL A 191 -21.25 33.72 -1.40
C VAL A 191 -20.02 34.13 -2.20
N GLU A 192 -19.55 33.27 -3.11
CA GLU A 192 -18.45 33.61 -4.03
C GLU A 192 -18.79 34.81 -4.91
N SER A 193 -20.03 34.91 -5.37
CA SER A 193 -20.53 36.01 -6.20
C SER A 193 -20.60 37.34 -5.45
N LYS A 194 -20.57 37.33 -4.11
CA LYS A 194 -20.45 38.51 -3.25
C LYS A 194 -18.99 38.95 -3.04
N GLY A 195 -18.02 38.32 -3.71
CA GLY A 195 -16.60 38.70 -3.62
C GLY A 195 -15.79 37.95 -2.55
N VAL A 196 -16.44 37.04 -1.81
CA VAL A 196 -15.77 36.21 -0.80
C VAL A 196 -15.07 35.02 -1.46
N SER A 197 -13.89 34.64 -0.98
CA SER A 197 -13.16 33.46 -1.46
C SER A 197 -12.72 32.57 -0.29
N ALA A 198 -13.03 31.27 -0.36
CA ALA A 198 -12.58 30.30 0.65
C ALA A 198 -11.04 30.26 0.76
N GLY A 199 -10.34 30.44 -0.38
CA GLY A 199 -8.88 30.49 -0.44
C GLY A 199 -8.28 31.71 0.26
N THR A 200 -8.99 32.84 0.30
CA THR A 200 -8.57 34.03 1.05
C THR A 200 -8.96 33.92 2.52
N TRP A 201 -10.20 33.53 2.80
CA TRP A 201 -10.75 33.41 4.15
C TRP A 201 -9.96 32.44 5.05
N ILE A 202 -9.37 31.39 4.48
CA ILE A 202 -8.61 30.41 5.29
C ILE A 202 -7.20 30.89 5.67
N ARG A 203 -6.66 31.98 5.08
CA ARG A 203 -5.24 32.37 5.23
C ARG A 203 -4.91 32.90 6.62
N GLU A 204 -5.71 33.80 7.16
CA GLU A 204 -5.48 34.37 8.49
C GLU A 204 -5.68 33.32 9.60
N PRO A 205 -6.78 32.53 9.60
CA PRO A 205 -6.93 31.39 10.52
C PRO A 205 -5.79 30.39 10.43
N ALA A 206 -5.30 30.08 9.22
CA ALA A 206 -4.15 29.20 9.02
C ALA A 206 -2.86 29.76 9.63
N SER A 207 -2.63 31.07 9.48
CA SER A 207 -1.45 31.75 10.03
C SER A 207 -1.45 31.72 11.56
N LEU A 208 -2.62 31.93 12.19
CA LEU A 208 -2.79 31.85 13.64
C LEU A 208 -2.39 30.48 14.20
N VAL A 209 -2.74 29.40 13.50
CA VAL A 209 -2.36 28.02 13.90
C VAL A 209 -0.94 27.62 13.48
N GLY A 210 -0.11 28.57 13.04
CA GLY A 210 1.27 28.34 12.62
C GLY A 210 1.38 27.57 11.31
N GLY A 211 0.42 27.80 10.41
CA GLY A 211 0.19 27.08 9.19
C GLY A 211 0.21 27.95 7.94
N ARG A 212 -0.03 27.32 6.79
CA ARG A 212 -0.36 28.00 5.53
C ARG A 212 -1.51 27.27 4.87
N GLY A 213 -2.39 28.03 4.23
CA GLY A 213 -3.60 27.54 3.58
C GLY A 213 -3.69 27.98 2.13
N GLY A 214 -4.43 27.23 1.33
CA GLY A 214 -4.72 27.57 -0.05
C GLY A 214 -5.76 26.64 -0.66
N GLY A 215 -6.28 27.04 -1.81
CA GLY A 215 -7.28 26.25 -2.53
C GLY A 215 -7.99 27.06 -3.60
N ARG A 216 -9.08 26.50 -4.10
CA ARG A 216 -9.95 27.15 -5.07
C ARG A 216 -10.84 28.19 -4.36
N PRO A 217 -11.46 29.12 -5.10
CA PRO A 217 -12.38 30.08 -4.51
C PRO A 217 -13.54 29.45 -3.73
N ASP A 218 -14.01 28.27 -4.15
CA ASP A 218 -15.14 27.57 -3.54
C ASP A 218 -14.74 26.64 -2.38
N LEU A 219 -13.46 26.23 -2.30
CA LEU A 219 -12.97 25.25 -1.35
C LEU A 219 -11.46 25.40 -1.11
N ALA A 220 -11.06 25.53 0.15
CA ALA A 220 -9.68 25.65 0.55
C ALA A 220 -9.34 24.82 1.79
N GLN A 221 -8.05 24.51 1.93
CA GLN A 221 -7.55 23.70 3.04
C GLN A 221 -6.23 24.29 3.58
N ALA A 222 -6.05 24.18 4.89
CA ALA A 222 -4.82 24.56 5.56
C ALA A 222 -4.42 23.54 6.62
N GLY A 223 -3.13 23.52 6.97
CA GLY A 223 -2.59 22.74 8.07
C GLY A 223 -1.73 23.60 8.98
N GLY A 224 -1.78 23.36 10.29
CA GLY A 224 -1.06 24.10 11.32
C GLY A 224 -0.40 23.19 12.36
N LYS A 225 0.50 23.75 13.16
CA LYS A 225 1.23 23.04 14.23
C LYS A 225 0.81 23.47 15.64
N LEU A 226 0.00 24.53 15.77
CA LEU A 226 -0.38 25.11 17.05
C LEU A 226 -1.82 24.71 17.42
N ALA A 227 -2.01 23.48 17.88
CA ALA A 227 -3.33 22.96 18.27
C ALA A 227 -4.06 23.83 19.31
N ALA A 228 -3.33 24.41 20.26
CA ALA A 228 -3.89 25.28 21.28
C ALA A 228 -4.51 26.57 20.73
N LYS A 229 -4.15 27.00 19.51
CA LYS A 229 -4.67 28.21 18.86
C LYS A 229 -5.88 27.97 17.97
N LEU A 230 -6.38 26.72 17.88
CA LEU A 230 -7.56 26.43 17.07
C LEU A 230 -8.79 27.25 17.50
N PRO A 231 -9.14 27.39 18.79
CA PRO A 231 -10.29 28.20 19.20
C PRO A 231 -10.17 29.67 18.78
N GLU A 232 -8.97 30.25 18.90
CA GLU A 232 -8.65 31.61 18.47
C GLU A 232 -8.81 31.76 16.96
N ALA A 233 -8.30 30.80 16.18
CA ALA A 233 -8.41 30.81 14.73
C ALA A 233 -9.86 30.68 14.24
N LEU A 234 -10.69 29.86 14.89
CA LEU A 234 -12.11 29.73 14.57
C LEU A 234 -12.88 31.02 14.92
N ALA A 235 -12.60 31.64 16.06
CA ALA A 235 -13.21 32.92 16.43
C ALA A 235 -12.85 34.02 15.44
N HIS A 236 -11.58 34.09 15.03
CA HIS A 236 -11.11 35.05 14.03
C HIS A 236 -11.76 34.83 12.67
N ALA A 237 -11.79 33.58 12.20
CA ALA A 237 -12.47 33.21 10.95
C ALA A 237 -13.93 33.67 10.92
N LYS A 238 -14.63 33.52 12.06
CA LYS A 238 -16.02 33.95 12.20
C LYS A 238 -16.19 35.47 12.11
N GLN A 239 -15.26 36.25 12.67
CA GLN A 239 -15.28 37.71 12.57
C GLN A 239 -14.95 38.20 11.16
N GLU A 240 -13.94 37.62 10.52
CA GLU A 240 -13.49 38.00 9.17
C GLU A 240 -14.60 37.83 8.13
N ILE A 241 -15.28 36.68 8.13
CA ILE A 241 -16.38 36.42 7.18
C ILE A 241 -17.58 37.32 7.44
N ARG A 242 -17.83 37.70 8.70
CA ARG A 242 -18.92 38.62 9.04
C ARG A 242 -18.65 40.01 8.47
N SER A 243 -17.46 40.57 8.70
CA SER A 243 -17.06 41.86 8.12
C SER A 243 -17.15 41.83 6.59
N SER A 244 -16.64 40.77 5.97
CA SER A 244 -16.63 40.61 4.51
C SER A 244 -18.02 40.49 3.87
N LEU A 245 -19.07 40.22 4.67
CA LEU A 245 -20.45 40.11 4.21
C LEU A 245 -21.30 41.35 4.57
N GLU A 246 -20.84 42.16 5.52
CA GLU A 246 -21.49 43.42 5.93
C GLU A 246 -21.00 44.62 5.09
N ASP A 247 -19.78 44.55 4.54
CA ASP A 247 -19.19 45.49 3.57
C ASP A 247 -19.73 45.31 2.13
#